data_AF-A0A2S7U0G8-F1
#
_entry.id   AF-A0A2S7U0G8-F1
#
_cell.length_a   1.000
_cell.length_b   1.000
_cell.length_c   1.000
_cell.angle_alpha   90.00
_cell.angle_beta   90.00
_cell.angle_gamma   90.00
#
_symmetry.space_group_name_H-M   'P 1'
#
loop_
_entity.id
_entity.type
_entity.pdbx_description
1 polymer ?
#
loop_
_entity_poly.entity_id
_entity_poly.type
_entity_poly.pdbx_seq_one_letter_code
_entity_poly.pdbx_strand_id
1 'polypeptide(L)'
;MTRDLSPPDLNAIYSEAAQSHHEFRNPVIVIPGVLGSKLADQRTGRSVWGVFEGKFLNPEKPENTALVALPMEQGRSLDQLQSSVVATAALDRLRVRVLGIPVESRTYAGILETFGAACYRDQQLAESGAIDYGSDHFTCFQFPYDWRKSNVEKCCGSRCLYQREEGICQKEAS
;
A
#
# COMPACT_ATOMS: atom_id res chain seq x y z
N MET A 1 -2.20 31.47 28.92
CA MET A 1 -1.09 30.55 29.24
C MET A 1 -1.25 29.32 28.36
N THR A 2 -0.68 29.36 27.15
CA THR A 2 -0.67 28.23 26.22
C THR A 2 0.28 27.17 26.74
N ARG A 3 -0.18 25.91 26.79
CA ARG A 3 0.67 24.78 27.17
C ARG A 3 1.38 24.32 25.91
N ASP A 4 2.69 24.48 25.85
CA ASP A 4 3.48 23.92 24.75
C ASP A 4 3.43 22.40 24.85
N LEU A 5 2.93 21.76 23.81
CA LEU A 5 2.77 20.31 23.73
C LEU A 5 3.79 19.80 22.71
N SER A 6 5.05 19.69 23.17
CA SER A 6 6.09 19.00 22.42
C SER A 6 5.57 17.63 21.96
N PRO A 7 5.75 17.27 20.68
CA PRO A 7 5.32 15.96 20.20
C PRO A 7 6.04 14.85 21.01
N PRO A 8 5.36 13.73 21.31
CA PRO A 8 5.97 12.65 22.08
C PRO A 8 7.19 12.08 21.34
N ASP A 9 8.26 11.81 22.08
CA ASP A 9 9.43 11.12 21.53
C ASP A 9 9.08 9.65 21.27
N LEU A 10 8.63 9.39 20.03
CA LEU A 10 8.28 8.05 19.56
C LEU A 10 9.47 7.10 19.63
N ASN A 11 10.70 7.59 19.47
CA ASN A 11 11.90 6.74 19.52
C ASN A 11 12.15 6.26 20.95
N ALA A 12 12.06 7.17 21.94
CA ALA A 12 12.16 6.81 23.35
C ALA A 12 11.03 5.89 23.82
N ILE A 13 9.81 6.04 23.27
CA ILE A 13 8.64 5.21 23.62
C ILE A 13 8.72 3.81 23.00
N TYR A 14 9.18 3.68 21.74
CA TYR A 14 9.14 2.40 21.02
C TYR A 14 10.47 1.63 20.98
N SER A 15 11.61 2.20 21.41
CA SER A 15 12.93 1.53 21.35
C SER A 15 12.97 0.14 21.97
N GLU A 16 12.38 -0.07 23.15
CA GLU A 16 12.33 -1.38 23.82
C GLU A 16 11.39 -2.36 23.09
N ALA A 17 10.26 -1.86 22.58
CA ALA A 17 9.32 -2.63 21.78
C ALA A 17 9.90 -3.01 20.40
N ALA A 18 10.82 -2.21 19.86
CA ALA A 18 11.55 -2.49 18.62
C ALA A 18 12.64 -3.55 18.84
N GLN A 19 13.44 -3.42 19.90
CA GLN A 19 14.55 -4.35 20.19
C GLN A 19 14.09 -5.74 20.66
N SER A 20 12.82 -5.90 21.05
CA SER A 20 12.23 -7.18 21.43
C SER A 20 11.79 -8.00 20.21
N HIS A 21 12.73 -8.73 19.62
CA HIS A 21 12.42 -9.81 18.68
C HIS A 21 11.52 -10.85 19.36
N HIS A 22 10.37 -11.16 18.75
CA HIS A 22 9.46 -12.18 19.27
C HIS A 22 8.73 -12.87 18.12
N GLU A 23 8.90 -14.18 18.03
CA GLU A 23 8.24 -15.11 17.08
C GLU A 23 6.70 -15.12 17.17
N PHE A 24 6.13 -14.42 18.16
CA PHE A 24 4.70 -14.36 18.46
C PHE A 24 4.09 -12.95 18.29
N ARG A 25 4.73 -12.05 17.54
CA ARG A 25 4.10 -10.76 17.20
C ARG A 25 2.95 -10.98 16.22
N ASN A 26 1.79 -10.40 16.53
CA ASN A 26 0.63 -10.41 15.63
C ASN A 26 1.00 -9.73 14.30
N PRO A 27 0.73 -10.34 13.12
CA PRO A 27 1.07 -9.74 11.84
C PRO A 27 0.25 -8.47 11.58
N VAL A 28 0.90 -7.43 11.08
CA VAL A 28 0.25 -6.17 10.70
C VAL A 28 -0.04 -6.18 9.20
N ILE A 29 -1.31 -6.01 8.83
CA ILE A 29 -1.73 -5.87 7.43
C ILE A 29 -2.12 -4.42 7.17
N VAL A 30 -1.31 -3.72 6.36
CA VAL A 30 -1.56 -2.34 5.93
C VAL A 30 -2.55 -2.37 4.77
N ILE A 31 -3.82 -2.11 5.08
CA ILE A 31 -4.87 -1.84 4.09
C ILE A 31 -4.90 -0.32 3.84
N PRO A 32 -4.58 0.17 2.63
CA PRO A 32 -4.65 1.59 2.31
C PRO A 32 -6.10 2.08 2.17
N GLY A 33 -6.28 3.38 1.98
CA GLY A 33 -7.56 3.99 1.59
C GLY A 33 -7.75 4.14 0.08
N VAL A 34 -8.82 4.82 -0.31
CA VAL A 34 -9.11 5.23 -1.69
C VAL A 34 -7.94 6.04 -2.26
N LEU A 35 -7.58 5.81 -3.54
CA LEU A 35 -6.35 6.29 -4.21
C LEU A 35 -5.02 5.75 -3.63
N GLY A 36 -5.04 5.04 -2.51
CA GLY A 36 -3.84 4.59 -1.77
C GLY A 36 -3.15 3.34 -2.28
N SER A 37 -3.53 2.81 -3.46
CA SER A 37 -2.83 1.71 -4.14
C SER A 37 -2.44 2.12 -5.56
N LYS A 38 -1.21 1.77 -5.97
CA LYS A 38 -0.71 1.90 -7.34
C LYS A 38 -1.50 0.96 -8.26
N LEU A 39 -1.89 1.45 -9.44
CA LEU A 39 -2.65 0.68 -10.43
C LEU A 39 -1.89 0.59 -11.76
N ALA A 40 -2.02 -0.54 -12.47
CA ALA A 40 -1.46 -0.75 -13.80
C ALA A 40 -2.40 -1.53 -14.73
N ASP A 41 -2.37 -1.25 -16.04
CA ASP A 41 -3.06 -2.04 -17.07
C ASP A 41 -2.29 -3.36 -17.29
N GLN A 42 -2.81 -4.47 -16.78
CA GLN A 42 -2.20 -5.80 -16.85
C GLN A 42 -1.89 -6.25 -18.29
N ARG A 43 -2.67 -5.76 -19.26
CA ARG A 43 -2.48 -6.06 -20.70
C ARG A 43 -1.26 -5.36 -21.30
N THR A 44 -0.79 -4.25 -20.73
CA THR A 44 0.33 -3.46 -21.28
C THR A 44 1.47 -3.19 -20.29
N GLY A 45 1.32 -3.56 -19.02
CA GLY A 45 2.28 -3.28 -17.95
C GLY A 45 2.41 -1.78 -17.59
N ARG A 46 1.55 -0.91 -18.12
CA ARG A 46 1.67 0.55 -17.96
C ARG A 46 0.98 1.02 -16.68
N SER A 47 1.66 1.86 -15.91
CA SER A 47 1.14 2.47 -14.69
C SER A 47 0.01 3.45 -14.99
N VAL A 48 -1.19 3.14 -14.49
CA VAL A 48 -2.42 3.93 -14.61
C VAL A 48 -2.54 4.94 -13.47
N TRP A 49 -2.09 4.57 -12.26
CA TRP A 49 -2.10 5.43 -11.07
C TRP A 49 -0.95 5.11 -10.12
N GLY A 50 -0.52 6.09 -9.32
CA GLY A 50 0.43 5.88 -8.22
C GLY A 50 1.90 5.80 -8.63
N VAL A 51 2.23 6.20 -9.85
CA VAL A 51 3.61 6.34 -10.35
C VAL A 51 3.75 7.72 -10.97
N PHE A 52 4.63 8.55 -10.40
CA PHE A 52 4.74 9.97 -10.73
C PHE A 52 6.09 10.34 -11.38
N GLU A 53 6.89 9.32 -11.71
CA GLU A 53 8.17 9.43 -12.41
C GLU A 53 8.23 8.35 -13.51
N GLY A 54 8.91 8.63 -14.63
CA GLY A 54 8.97 7.70 -15.75
C GLY A 54 7.70 7.65 -16.62
N LYS A 55 7.30 6.45 -17.06
CA LYS A 55 6.29 6.23 -18.14
C LYS A 55 4.84 6.15 -17.62
N PHE A 56 4.38 7.16 -16.88
CA PHE A 56 2.97 7.26 -16.49
C PHE A 56 2.04 7.50 -17.69
N LEU A 57 0.75 7.18 -17.55
CA LEU A 57 -0.29 7.62 -18.49
C LEU A 57 -0.64 9.09 -18.22
N ASN A 58 -0.64 9.98 -19.22
CA ASN A 58 -1.18 11.33 -19.04
C ASN A 58 -2.72 11.25 -19.00
N PRO A 59 -3.40 11.56 -17.88
CA PRO A 59 -4.86 11.47 -17.74
C PRO A 59 -5.63 12.50 -18.59
N GLU A 60 -4.98 13.55 -19.09
CA GLU A 60 -5.57 14.54 -20.01
C GLU A 60 -5.86 13.96 -21.40
N LYS A 61 -5.27 12.80 -21.73
CA LYS A 61 -5.54 12.10 -22.98
C LYS A 61 -6.77 11.18 -22.84
N PRO A 62 -7.80 11.29 -23.71
CA PRO A 62 -9.04 10.51 -23.58
C PRO A 62 -8.84 9.00 -23.46
N GLU A 63 -7.87 8.43 -24.20
CA GLU A 63 -7.56 7.00 -24.16
C GLU A 63 -6.99 6.52 -22.81
N ASN A 64 -6.47 7.45 -22.00
CA ASN A 64 -5.96 7.19 -20.65
C ASN A 64 -6.99 7.51 -19.57
N THR A 65 -7.81 8.55 -19.75
CA THR A 65 -8.86 8.94 -18.79
C THR A 65 -9.80 7.77 -18.50
N ALA A 66 -10.16 6.99 -19.53
CA ALA A 66 -10.99 5.79 -19.43
C ALA A 66 -10.39 4.66 -18.58
N LEU A 67 -9.05 4.62 -18.41
CA LEU A 67 -8.37 3.60 -17.59
C LEU A 67 -8.35 3.97 -16.10
N VAL A 68 -8.39 5.27 -15.77
CA VAL A 68 -8.48 5.77 -14.38
C VAL A 68 -9.89 5.57 -13.80
N ALA A 69 -10.91 5.60 -14.64
CA ALA A 69 -12.28 5.23 -14.27
C ALA A 69 -12.48 3.70 -14.19
N LEU A 70 -13.57 3.27 -13.55
CA LEU A 70 -14.16 1.95 -13.80
C LEU A 70 -15.09 2.05 -15.03
N PRO A 71 -15.06 1.11 -16.00
CA PRO A 71 -15.94 1.17 -17.16
C PRO A 71 -17.38 0.82 -16.75
N MET A 72 -18.18 1.85 -16.50
CA MET A 72 -19.59 1.71 -16.09
C MET A 72 -20.48 1.37 -17.30
N GLU A 73 -21.18 0.23 -17.24
CA GLU A 73 -22.19 -0.18 -18.22
C GLU A 73 -23.60 -0.06 -17.63
N GLN A 74 -24.54 0.53 -18.37
CA GLN A 74 -25.92 0.67 -17.91
C GLN A 74 -26.63 -0.70 -17.87
N GLY A 75 -27.28 -1.02 -16.75
CA GLY A 75 -27.99 -2.30 -16.56
C GLY A 75 -27.10 -3.46 -16.08
N ARG A 76 -25.79 -3.26 -15.90
CA ARG A 76 -24.90 -4.23 -15.24
C ARG A 76 -24.75 -3.95 -13.74
N SER A 77 -24.47 -5.01 -12.98
CA SER A 77 -23.98 -4.94 -11.61
C SER A 77 -22.45 -4.77 -11.57
N LEU A 78 -21.92 -4.23 -10.47
CA LEU A 78 -20.49 -3.84 -10.35
C LEU A 78 -19.51 -5.01 -10.48
N ASP A 79 -19.91 -6.19 -10.00
CA ASP A 79 -19.16 -7.45 -10.11
C ASP A 79 -18.97 -7.91 -11.56
N GLN A 80 -19.87 -7.52 -12.47
CA GLN A 80 -19.79 -7.85 -13.89
C GLN A 80 -18.87 -6.89 -14.67
N LEU A 81 -18.48 -5.75 -14.09
CA LEU A 81 -17.65 -4.73 -14.75
C LEU A 81 -16.20 -5.19 -14.83
N GLN A 82 -15.79 -5.59 -16.04
CA GLN A 82 -14.45 -6.07 -16.35
C GLN A 82 -13.48 -4.90 -16.57
N SER A 83 -12.28 -5.01 -16.01
CA SER A 83 -11.20 -4.04 -16.22
C SER A 83 -9.87 -4.78 -16.19
N SER A 84 -9.00 -4.52 -17.17
CA SER A 84 -7.63 -5.04 -17.19
C SER A 84 -6.69 -4.32 -16.21
N VAL A 85 -7.20 -3.31 -15.50
CA VAL A 85 -6.41 -2.53 -14.54
C VAL A 85 -6.45 -3.19 -13.17
N VAL A 86 -5.27 -3.53 -12.66
CA VAL A 86 -5.05 -4.22 -11.39
C VAL A 86 -4.25 -3.35 -10.43
N ALA A 87 -4.37 -3.61 -9.12
CA ALA A 87 -3.49 -3.00 -8.12
C ALA A 87 -2.18 -3.77 -8.00
N THR A 88 -1.08 -3.06 -7.72
CA THR A 88 0.28 -3.62 -7.75
C THR A 88 1.09 -3.44 -6.47
N ALA A 89 0.89 -2.34 -5.73
CA ALA A 89 1.55 -2.04 -4.46
C ALA A 89 0.80 -0.92 -3.72
N ALA A 90 1.01 -0.75 -2.41
CA ALA A 90 0.48 0.42 -1.72
C ALA A 90 1.22 1.71 -2.15
N LEU A 91 0.62 2.87 -1.89
CA LEU A 91 1.17 4.15 -2.32
C LEU A 91 2.20 4.74 -1.33
N ASP A 92 3.43 4.28 -1.43
CA ASP A 92 4.60 4.88 -0.76
C ASP A 92 4.66 6.43 -0.87
N ARG A 93 4.57 6.96 -2.10
CA ARG A 93 4.97 8.32 -2.48
C ARG A 93 4.01 8.92 -3.51
N LEU A 94 3.43 10.08 -3.18
CA LEU A 94 2.62 10.89 -4.08
C LEU A 94 3.42 12.13 -4.51
N ARG A 95 3.65 12.34 -5.81
CA ARG A 95 4.34 13.54 -6.33
C ARG A 95 3.43 14.29 -7.31
N VAL A 96 2.76 15.32 -6.81
CA VAL A 96 1.82 16.15 -7.58
C VAL A 96 2.45 17.47 -8.01
N ARG A 97 1.91 18.15 -9.02
CA ARG A 97 2.27 19.53 -9.33
C ARG A 97 1.17 20.49 -8.89
N VAL A 98 1.50 21.41 -8.00
CA VAL A 98 0.60 22.51 -7.59
C VAL A 98 1.18 23.80 -8.18
N LEU A 99 0.42 24.47 -9.05
CA LEU A 99 0.87 25.66 -9.79
C LEU A 99 2.23 25.45 -10.52
N GLY A 100 2.45 24.23 -11.04
CA GLY A 100 3.69 23.83 -11.72
C GLY A 100 4.81 23.32 -10.79
N ILE A 101 4.78 23.69 -9.51
CA ILE A 101 5.76 23.29 -8.48
C ILE A 101 5.53 21.82 -8.09
N PRO A 102 6.55 20.94 -8.13
CA PRO A 102 6.41 19.56 -7.69
C PRO A 102 6.36 19.48 -6.16
N VAL A 103 5.21 19.12 -5.60
CA VAL A 103 4.99 18.83 -4.18
C VAL A 103 5.01 17.32 -3.98
N GLU A 104 5.83 16.86 -3.03
CA GLU A 104 5.91 15.45 -2.64
C GLU A 104 5.22 15.22 -1.29
N SER A 105 4.46 14.14 -1.19
CA SER A 105 3.83 13.67 0.05
C SER A 105 4.17 12.19 0.26
N ARG A 106 4.73 11.88 1.45
CA ARG A 106 4.96 10.51 1.93
C ARG A 106 3.64 9.93 2.44
N THR A 107 2.83 9.36 1.55
CA THR A 107 1.45 8.97 1.86
C THR A 107 1.39 7.79 2.83
N TYR A 108 1.89 6.61 2.42
CA TYR A 108 2.02 5.47 3.34
C TYR A 108 3.46 5.27 3.83
N ALA A 109 4.47 5.88 3.20
CA ALA A 109 5.86 5.75 3.63
C ALA A 109 6.08 6.15 5.11
N GLY A 110 5.49 7.24 5.61
CA GLY A 110 5.62 7.61 7.04
C GLY A 110 5.01 6.59 8.01
N ILE A 111 3.97 5.88 7.60
CA ILE A 111 3.34 4.82 8.40
C ILE A 111 4.23 3.56 8.39
N LEU A 112 4.78 3.19 7.23
CA LEU A 112 5.71 2.08 7.09
C LEU A 112 7.06 2.34 7.78
N GLU A 113 7.56 3.58 7.74
CA GLU A 113 8.71 4.06 8.51
C GLU A 113 8.46 3.92 10.02
N THR A 114 7.24 4.25 10.48
CA THR A 114 6.84 4.07 11.90
C THR A 114 6.74 2.59 12.29
N PHE A 115 6.20 1.73 11.43
CA PHE A 115 6.16 0.29 11.66
C PHE A 115 7.57 -0.33 11.67
N GLY A 116 8.45 0.07 10.75
CA GLY A 116 9.86 -0.32 10.75
C GLY A 116 10.60 0.14 12.01
N ALA A 117 10.33 1.34 12.51
CA ALA A 117 10.87 1.85 13.79
C ALA A 117 10.33 1.10 15.03
N ALA A 118 9.21 0.37 14.89
CA ALA A 118 8.68 -0.58 15.88
C ALA A 118 9.05 -2.04 15.55
N CYS A 119 10.05 -2.25 14.68
CA CYS A 119 10.55 -3.55 14.18
C CYS A 119 9.49 -4.48 13.57
N TYR A 120 8.44 -3.91 12.99
CA TYR A 120 7.62 -4.62 12.01
C TYR A 120 8.37 -4.66 10.66
N ARG A 121 8.58 -5.87 10.15
CA ARG A 121 9.37 -6.16 8.95
C ARG A 121 8.46 -6.21 7.74
N ASP A 122 8.52 -5.18 6.89
CA ASP A 122 7.65 -5.07 5.72
C ASP A 122 8.22 -5.85 4.52
N GLN A 123 7.48 -6.87 4.09
CA GLN A 123 7.88 -7.74 2.98
C GLN A 123 8.15 -6.95 1.69
N GLN A 124 7.34 -5.95 1.36
CA GLN A 124 7.43 -5.23 0.08
C GLN A 124 8.61 -4.24 0.08
N LEU A 125 8.99 -3.68 1.24
CA LEU A 125 10.23 -2.92 1.42
C LEU A 125 11.48 -3.80 1.37
N ALA A 126 11.39 -5.05 1.87
CA ALA A 126 12.47 -6.04 1.76
C ALA A 126 12.68 -6.49 0.29
N GLU A 127 11.62 -6.92 -0.38
CA GLU A 127 11.64 -7.40 -1.78
C GLU A 127 12.07 -6.31 -2.78
N SER A 128 11.84 -5.03 -2.45
CA SER A 128 12.31 -3.90 -3.27
C SER A 128 13.77 -3.49 -2.97
N GLY A 129 14.42 -4.11 -1.98
CA GLY A 129 15.77 -3.75 -1.55
C GLY A 129 15.88 -2.37 -0.89
N ALA A 130 14.76 -1.81 -0.44
CA ALA A 130 14.73 -0.50 0.21
C ALA A 130 15.22 -0.55 1.66
N ILE A 131 15.01 -1.69 2.34
CA ILE A 131 15.51 -1.99 3.69
C ILE A 131 15.94 -3.46 3.71
N ASP A 132 17.14 -3.73 4.21
CA ASP A 132 17.57 -5.09 4.57
C ASP A 132 17.12 -5.38 6.01
N TYR A 133 16.32 -6.42 6.19
CA TYR A 133 15.79 -6.87 7.50
C TYR A 133 16.47 -8.14 8.02
N GLY A 134 17.47 -8.67 7.30
CA GLY A 134 18.12 -9.95 7.57
C GLY A 134 17.35 -11.16 7.05
N SER A 135 17.70 -12.34 7.56
CA SER A 135 17.16 -13.66 7.15
C SER A 135 15.89 -14.10 7.89
N ASP A 136 15.26 -13.22 8.66
CA ASP A 136 14.12 -13.54 9.52
C ASP A 136 12.78 -13.36 8.79
N HIS A 137 11.71 -13.94 9.34
CA HIS A 137 10.34 -13.82 8.83
C HIS A 137 9.80 -12.37 8.81
N PHE A 138 8.86 -12.12 7.91
CA PHE A 138 8.17 -10.84 7.79
C PHE A 138 7.01 -10.71 8.81
N THR A 139 6.73 -9.48 9.24
CA THR A 139 5.66 -9.19 10.22
C THR A 139 4.75 -8.03 9.79
N CYS A 140 5.05 -7.35 8.68
CA CYS A 140 4.20 -6.35 8.04
C CYS A 140 3.95 -6.71 6.58
N PHE A 141 2.69 -6.66 6.18
CA PHE A 141 2.21 -7.04 4.86
C PHE A 141 1.33 -5.93 4.30
N GLN A 142 1.42 -5.66 2.99
CA GLN A 142 0.62 -4.62 2.33
C GLN A 142 -0.51 -5.27 1.53
N PHE A 143 -1.74 -4.76 1.64
CA PHE A 143 -2.89 -5.22 0.85
C PHE A 143 -3.29 -4.19 -0.21
N PRO A 144 -2.58 -4.09 -1.35
CA PRO A 144 -2.97 -3.22 -2.43
C PRO A 144 -4.29 -3.70 -3.08
N TYR A 145 -5.21 -2.78 -3.31
CA TYR A 145 -6.48 -3.10 -3.95
C TYR A 145 -6.92 -2.03 -4.97
N ASP A 146 -7.64 -2.48 -5.99
CA ASP A 146 -8.25 -1.58 -6.96
C ASP A 146 -9.41 -0.81 -6.31
N TRP A 147 -9.12 0.40 -5.85
CA TRP A 147 -10.01 1.33 -5.16
C TRP A 147 -11.12 1.91 -6.04
N ARG A 148 -11.18 1.56 -7.34
CA ARG A 148 -12.30 1.89 -8.24
C ARG A 148 -13.48 0.93 -8.10
N LYS A 149 -13.27 -0.25 -7.49
CA LYS A 149 -14.26 -1.34 -7.34
C LYS A 149 -14.92 -1.35 -5.95
N SER A 150 -16.02 -2.08 -5.79
CA SER A 150 -16.79 -2.12 -4.55
C SER A 150 -16.00 -2.72 -3.38
N ASN A 151 -16.15 -2.13 -2.17
CA ASN A 151 -15.59 -2.67 -0.94
C ASN A 151 -16.04 -4.12 -0.66
N VAL A 152 -17.23 -4.52 -1.13
CA VAL A 152 -17.75 -5.88 -0.98
C VAL A 152 -16.92 -6.89 -1.79
N GLU A 153 -16.56 -6.56 -3.04
CA GLU A 153 -15.65 -7.37 -3.88
C GLU A 153 -14.28 -7.53 -3.21
N LYS A 154 -13.80 -6.47 -2.53
CA LYS A 154 -12.48 -6.47 -1.87
C LYS A 154 -12.44 -7.24 -0.55
N CYS A 155 -13.53 -7.27 0.19
CA CYS A 155 -13.63 -7.98 1.47
C CYS A 155 -13.39 -9.51 1.32
N CYS A 156 -13.84 -10.11 0.22
CA CYS A 156 -13.51 -11.50 -0.11
C CYS A 156 -12.01 -11.68 -0.43
N GLY A 157 -11.40 -10.71 -1.13
CA GLY A 157 -9.97 -10.73 -1.46
C GLY A 157 -9.06 -10.57 -0.23
N SER A 158 -9.37 -9.62 0.67
CA SER A 158 -8.58 -9.41 1.89
C SER A 158 -8.68 -10.60 2.84
N ARG A 159 -9.85 -11.27 2.92
CA ARG A 159 -10.01 -12.52 3.68
C ARG A 159 -9.14 -13.66 3.12
N CYS A 160 -8.97 -13.73 1.79
CA CYS A 160 -8.11 -14.72 1.15
C CYS A 160 -6.62 -14.43 1.41
N LEU A 161 -6.20 -13.15 1.36
CA LEU A 161 -4.84 -12.75 1.73
C LEU A 161 -4.55 -13.01 3.22
N TYR A 162 -5.47 -12.67 4.12
CA TYR A 162 -5.34 -12.95 5.56
C TYR A 162 -5.03 -14.44 5.83
N GLN A 163 -5.77 -15.34 5.16
CA GLN A 163 -5.55 -16.80 5.26
C GLN A 163 -4.23 -17.26 4.62
N ARG A 164 -3.74 -16.55 3.60
CA ARG A 164 -2.43 -16.83 2.97
C ARG A 164 -1.29 -16.42 3.91
N GLU A 165 -1.31 -15.21 4.45
CA GLU A 165 -0.21 -14.71 5.28
C GLU A 165 -0.16 -15.41 6.65
N GLU A 166 -1.30 -15.71 7.31
CA GLU A 166 -1.28 -16.58 8.50
C GLU A 166 -0.69 -17.97 8.17
N GLY A 167 -1.03 -18.53 6.99
CA GLY A 167 -0.48 -19.79 6.49
C GLY A 167 0.98 -19.74 6.01
N ILE A 168 1.61 -18.55 6.04
CA ILE A 168 3.05 -18.33 5.85
C ILE A 168 3.71 -18.18 7.23
N CYS A 169 3.22 -17.27 8.08
CA CYS A 169 3.72 -17.09 9.45
C CYS A 169 3.70 -18.40 10.26
N GLN A 170 2.67 -19.24 10.12
CA GLN A 170 2.60 -20.55 10.79
C GLN A 170 3.62 -21.59 10.27
N LYS A 171 4.17 -21.41 9.07
CA LYS A 171 5.21 -22.29 8.51
C LYS A 171 6.62 -21.82 8.80
N GLU A 172 6.81 -20.51 8.98
CA GLU A 172 8.09 -19.89 9.33
C GLU A 172 8.36 -19.93 10.85
N ALA A 173 7.39 -20.45 11.63
CA ALA A 173 7.46 -20.68 13.07
C ALA A 173 7.38 -22.18 13.45
N SER A 174 7.92 -23.08 12.61
CA SER A 174 7.97 -24.55 12.84
C SER A 174 9.22 -25.19 12.24
#